data_AF-A0A7K4H8Q8-F1
#
_entry.id   AF-A0A7K4H8Q8-F1
#
_cell.length_a   1.000
_cell.length_b   1.000
_cell.length_c   1.000
_cell.angle_alpha   90.00
_cell.angle_beta   90.00
_cell.angle_gamma   90.00
#
_symmetry.space_group_name_H-M   'P 1'
#
loop_
_entity.id
_entity.type
_entity.pdbx_description
1 polymer ?
#
loop_
_entity_poly.entity_id
_entity_poly.type
_entity_poly.pdbx_seq_one_letter_code
_entity_poly.pdbx_strand_id
1 'polypeptide(L)'
;MTKFKIITKKDCYFCNKLKEWLIDKDIDYIFLDYQDPKDFDDPIMNNPTFNALYCDMSACVEGIPIILKNDKDFYYAEIWDLVTNTIIEEKAKDIFEI
;
A
#
# COMPACT_ATOMS: atom_id res chain seq x y z
N MET A 1 2.52 -4.63 18.21
CA MET A 1 2.76 -3.47 17.33
C MET A 1 2.24 -3.84 15.96
N THR A 2 1.36 -3.01 15.42
CA THR A 2 0.81 -3.18 14.07
C THR A 2 1.93 -2.95 13.06
N LYS A 3 2.04 -3.82 12.06
CA LYS A 3 3.04 -3.69 10.99
C LYS A 3 2.34 -3.31 9.69
N PHE A 4 2.83 -2.27 9.04
CA PHE A 4 2.34 -1.85 7.74
C PHE A 4 3.39 -2.10 6.67
N LYS A 5 2.95 -2.65 5.54
CA LYS A 5 3.74 -2.68 4.31
C LYS A 5 2.99 -1.93 3.23
N ILE A 6 3.69 -1.06 2.50
CA ILE A 6 3.16 -0.30 1.38
C ILE A 6 3.76 -0.88 0.11
N ILE A 7 2.92 -1.51 -0.70
CA ILE A 7 3.34 -2.20 -1.91
C ILE A 7 3.03 -1.32 -3.10
N THR A 8 4.05 -1.05 -3.91
CA THR A 8 3.94 -0.16 -5.08
C THR A 8 4.56 -0.81 -6.31
N LYS A 9 4.15 -0.34 -7.48
CA LYS A 9 4.76 -0.68 -8.77
C LYS A 9 5.32 0.63 -9.33
N LYS A 10 6.60 0.93 -9.04
CA LYS A 10 7.28 2.18 -9.41
C LYS A 10 6.84 3.42 -8.60
N ASP A 11 7.63 4.48 -8.76
CA ASP A 11 7.35 5.83 -8.29
C ASP A 11 6.06 6.37 -8.93
N CYS A 12 5.00 6.50 -8.13
CA CYS A 12 3.65 6.85 -8.56
C CYS A 12 3.08 8.01 -7.73
N TYR A 13 2.15 8.79 -8.30
CA TYR A 13 1.60 9.98 -7.64
C TYR A 13 0.97 9.66 -6.27
N PHE A 14 0.09 8.67 -6.22
CA PHE A 14 -0.59 8.26 -4.97
C PHE A 14 0.38 7.58 -3.99
N CYS A 15 1.39 6.88 -4.50
CA CYS A 15 2.46 6.28 -3.70
C CYS A 15 3.20 7.35 -2.91
N ASN A 16 3.62 8.42 -3.58
CA ASN A 16 4.33 9.53 -2.94
C ASN A 16 3.47 10.28 -1.94
N LYS A 17 2.21 10.57 -2.31
CA LYS A 17 1.27 11.20 -1.36
C LYS A 17 1.05 10.37 -0.09
N LEU A 18 0.90 9.05 -0.23
CA LEU A 18 0.74 8.18 0.93
C LEU A 18 2.00 8.16 1.78
N LYS A 19 3.17 8.08 1.14
CA LYS A 19 4.45 8.12 1.82
C LYS A 19 4.63 9.39 2.65
N GLU A 20 4.33 10.55 2.07
CA GLU A 20 4.37 11.85 2.75
C GLU A 20 3.40 11.88 3.94
N TRP A 21 2.17 11.38 3.74
CA TRP A 21 1.17 11.32 4.80
C TRP A 21 1.61 10.42 5.97
N LEU A 22 2.17 9.24 5.69
CA LEU A 22 2.66 8.33 6.72
C LEU A 22 3.81 8.92 7.52
N ILE A 23 4.72 9.65 6.86
CA ILE A 23 5.82 10.37 7.52
C ILE A 23 5.27 11.49 8.41
N ASP A 24 4.29 12.27 7.95
CA ASP A 24 3.65 13.33 8.74
C ASP A 24 2.98 12.79 10.02
N LYS A 25 2.44 11.57 9.96
CA LYS A 25 1.77 10.90 11.07
C LYS A 25 2.68 10.05 11.96
N ASP A 26 3.98 10.00 11.69
CA ASP A 26 4.95 9.18 12.42
C ASP A 26 4.54 7.69 12.47
N ILE A 27 4.02 7.18 11.35
CA ILE A 27 3.61 5.78 11.21
C ILE A 27 4.80 4.95 10.72
N ASP A 28 5.12 3.88 11.43
CA ASP A 28 6.12 2.90 10.98
C ASP A 28 5.57 2.02 9.84
N TYR A 29 6.27 2.00 8.70
CA TYR A 29 5.95 1.15 7.55
C TYR A 29 7.19 0.63 6.83
N ILE A 30 7.02 -0.48 6.12
CA ILE A 30 8.00 -1.00 5.15
C ILE A 30 7.50 -0.69 3.75
N PHE A 31 8.33 -0.07 2.92
CA PHE A 31 8.01 0.18 1.53
C PHE A 31 8.56 -0.96 0.67
N LEU A 32 7.73 -1.53 -0.20
CA LEU A 32 8.10 -2.62 -1.10
C LEU A 32 7.78 -2.21 -2.54
N ASP A 33 8.80 -2.07 -3.37
CA ASP A 33 8.62 -1.92 -4.81
C ASP A 33 8.65 -3.30 -5.45
N TYR A 34 7.48 -3.78 -5.87
CA TYR A 34 7.37 -5.08 -6.52
C TYR A 34 8.20 -5.16 -7.83
N GLN A 35 8.59 -4.03 -8.43
CA GLN A 35 9.46 -4.07 -9.61
C GLN A 35 10.95 -4.20 -9.27
N ASP A 36 11.36 -3.96 -8.02
CA ASP A 36 12.74 -4.13 -7.59
C ASP A 36 12.98 -5.62 -7.25
N PRO A 37 13.88 -6.32 -7.99
CA PRO A 37 14.26 -7.69 -7.71
C PRO A 37 14.67 -7.95 -6.25
N LYS A 38 15.11 -6.93 -5.51
CA LYS A 38 15.49 -7.04 -4.10
C LYS A 38 14.29 -7.24 -3.17
N ASP A 39 13.11 -6.77 -3.55
CA ASP A 39 11.90 -6.86 -2.74
C ASP A 39 11.11 -8.15 -3.02
N PHE A 40 11.53 -8.95 -4.01
CA PHE A 40 10.94 -10.26 -4.32
C PHE A 40 11.17 -11.33 -3.25
N ASP A 41 12.13 -11.10 -2.34
CA ASP A 41 12.41 -12.02 -1.23
C ASP A 41 11.43 -11.83 -0.05
N ASP A 42 10.51 -10.84 -0.10
CA ASP A 42 9.52 -10.68 0.98
C ASP A 42 8.52 -11.86 0.99
N PRO A 43 8.21 -12.44 2.17
CA PRO A 43 7.26 -13.54 2.31
C PRO A 43 5.88 -13.30 1.68
N ILE A 44 5.48 -12.04 1.48
CA ILE A 44 4.23 -11.69 0.79
C ILE A 44 4.15 -12.23 -0.63
N MET A 45 5.28 -12.40 -1.33
CA MET A 45 5.29 -12.99 -2.68
C MET A 45 4.82 -14.46 -2.69
N ASN A 46 4.78 -15.11 -1.53
CA ASN A 46 4.24 -16.46 -1.37
C ASN A 46 2.77 -16.45 -0.90
N ASN A 47 2.18 -15.29 -0.62
CA ASN A 47 0.82 -15.18 -0.13
C ASN A 47 -0.17 -15.39 -1.30
N PRO A 48 -1.04 -16.42 -1.27
CA PRO A 48 -1.95 -16.72 -2.37
C PRO A 48 -2.96 -15.60 -2.65
N THR A 49 -3.42 -14.91 -1.61
CA THR A 49 -4.34 -13.78 -1.74
C THR A 49 -3.63 -12.59 -2.40
N PHE A 50 -2.41 -12.30 -1.98
CA PHE A 50 -1.60 -11.28 -2.63
C PHE A 50 -1.35 -11.63 -4.11
N ASN A 51 -0.93 -12.86 -4.42
CA ASN A 51 -0.66 -13.27 -5.79
C ASN A 51 -1.93 -13.26 -6.67
N ALA A 52 -3.09 -13.63 -6.13
CA ALA A 52 -4.36 -13.55 -6.85
C ALA A 52 -4.75 -12.09 -7.12
N LEU A 53 -4.72 -11.24 -6.09
CA LEU A 53 -5.00 -9.81 -6.24
C LEU A 53 -4.01 -9.16 -7.20
N TYR A 54 -2.71 -9.44 -7.05
CA TYR A 54 -1.65 -8.79 -7.81
C TYR A 54 -1.61 -9.23 -9.29
N CYS A 55 -1.81 -10.52 -9.59
CA CYS A 55 -1.90 -11.02 -10.96
C CYS A 55 -3.10 -10.43 -11.72
N ASP A 56 -4.24 -10.22 -11.05
CA ASP A 56 -5.39 -9.52 -11.64
C ASP A 56 -5.15 -8.00 -11.69
N MET A 57 -4.38 -7.45 -10.75
CA MET A 57 -4.09 -6.02 -10.62
C MET A 57 -2.85 -5.55 -11.41
N SER A 58 -2.27 -6.36 -12.31
CA SER A 58 -1.20 -5.87 -13.21
C SER A 58 -1.60 -4.61 -14.00
N ALA A 59 -2.91 -4.38 -14.14
CA ALA A 59 -3.53 -3.18 -14.73
C ALA A 59 -3.92 -2.07 -13.72
N CYS A 60 -3.90 -2.32 -12.41
CA CYS A 60 -4.44 -1.44 -11.36
C CYS A 60 -3.36 -0.85 -10.43
N VAL A 61 -2.30 -1.59 -10.09
CA VAL A 61 -1.22 -1.11 -9.19
C VAL A 61 -0.31 -0.07 -9.85
N GLU A 62 -0.47 0.24 -11.15
CA GLU A 62 0.31 1.30 -11.80
C GLU A 62 0.06 2.69 -11.22
N GLY A 63 -1.07 2.89 -10.54
CA GLY A 63 -1.45 4.19 -10.00
C GLY A 63 -1.58 4.26 -8.49
N ILE A 64 -2.00 3.19 -7.81
CA ILE A 64 -2.44 3.26 -6.40
C ILE A 64 -1.65 2.25 -5.55
N PRO A 65 -1.07 2.67 -4.41
CA PRO A 65 -0.38 1.76 -3.50
C PRO A 65 -1.35 0.81 -2.78
N ILE A 66 -0.92 -0.42 -2.53
CA ILE A 66 -1.62 -1.38 -1.66
C ILE A 66 -1.08 -1.22 -0.24
N ILE A 67 -1.98 -1.16 0.73
CA ILE A 67 -1.63 -1.14 2.15
C ILE A 67 -1.87 -2.55 2.70
N LEU A 68 -0.82 -3.14 3.26
CA LEU A 68 -0.89 -4.41 3.96
C LEU A 68 -0.73 -4.15 5.45
N LYS A 69 -1.71 -4.60 6.24
CA LYS A 69 -1.67 -4.58 7.70
C LYS A 69 -1.45 -5.99 8.23
N ASN A 70 -0.43 -6.14 9.08
CA ASN A 70 -0.09 -7.37 9.80
C ASN A 70 0.07 -8.62 8.90
N ASP A 71 0.53 -8.44 7.66
CA ASP A 71 0.66 -9.50 6.65
C ASP A 71 -0.64 -10.27 6.33
N LYS A 72 -1.80 -9.66 6.63
CA LYS A 72 -3.12 -10.32 6.52
C LYS A 72 -4.15 -9.47 5.82
N ASP A 73 -4.32 -8.22 6.25
CA ASP A 73 -5.39 -7.35 5.76
C ASP A 73 -4.86 -6.47 4.64
N PHE A 74 -5.52 -6.53 3.49
CA PHE A 74 -5.15 -5.79 2.28
C PHE A 74 -6.17 -4.69 2.05
N TYR A 75 -5.69 -3.45 1.91
CA TYR A 75 -6.50 -2.29 1.58
C TYR A 75 -6.02 -1.70 0.27
N TYR A 76 -6.96 -1.52 -0.66
CA TYR A 76 -6.66 -1.01 -2.00
C TYR A 76 -7.67 0.06 -2.39
N ALA A 77 -7.18 1.24 -2.77
CA ALA A 77 -7.99 2.42 -3.13
C ALA A 77 -8.92 2.98 -2.04
N GLU A 78 -9.18 2.26 -0.94
CA GLU A 78 -10.22 2.60 0.04
C GLU A 78 -10.01 3.94 0.73
N ILE A 79 -8.76 4.32 0.99
CA ILE A 79 -8.39 5.59 1.60
C ILE A 79 -8.38 6.76 0.62
N TRP A 80 -8.66 6.54 -0.67
CA TRP A 80 -8.49 7.55 -1.69
C TRP A 80 -9.84 8.07 -2.19
N ASP A 81 -9.93 9.39 -2.30
CA ASP A 81 -10.90 10.04 -3.17
C ASP A 81 -10.26 10.20 -4.55
N LEU A 82 -10.72 9.38 -5.51
CA LEU A 82 -10.20 9.36 -6.87
C LEU A 82 -10.72 10.52 -7.75
N VAL A 83 -11.69 11.29 -7.27
CA VAL A 83 -12.17 12.50 -7.96
C VAL A 83 -11.25 13.68 -7.63
N THR A 84 -10.88 13.82 -6.36
CA THR A 84 -10.01 14.91 -5.89
C THR A 84 -8.53 14.53 -5.79
N ASN A 85 -8.20 13.23 -5.95
CA ASN A 85 -6.87 12.66 -5.76
C ASN A 85 -6.28 12.96 -4.38
N THR A 86 -7.10 12.83 -3.34
CA THR A 86 -6.72 13.09 -1.93
C THR A 86 -6.98 11.89 -1.03
N ILE A 87 -6.30 11.87 0.12
CA ILE A 87 -6.52 10.87 1.17
C ILE A 87 -7.77 11.27 1.95
N ILE A 88 -8.69 10.32 2.09
CA ILE A 88 -9.84 10.39 2.99
C ILE A 88 -9.32 10.12 4.41
N GLU A 89 -9.00 11.19 5.14
CA GLU A 89 -8.40 11.15 6.47
C GLU A 89 -9.09 10.18 7.43
N GLU A 90 -10.41 10.20 7.51
CA GLU A 90 -11.17 9.33 8.43
C GLU A 90 -10.88 7.85 8.18
N LYS A 91 -10.88 7.43 6.91
CA LYS A 91 -10.58 6.03 6.53
C LYS A 91 -9.13 5.66 6.76
N ALA A 92 -8.21 6.59 6.50
CA ALA A 92 -6.79 6.35 6.74
C ALA A 92 -6.53 6.14 8.23
N LYS A 93 -7.12 6.98 9.09
CA LYS A 93 -7.03 6.85 10.54
C LYS A 93 -7.58 5.51 11.05
N ASP A 94 -8.73 5.07 10.52
CA ASP A 94 -9.30 3.77 10.87
C ASP A 94 -8.37 2.60 10.52
N ILE A 95 -7.71 2.65 9.36
CA ILE A 95 -6.79 1.59 8.91
C ILE A 95 -5.49 1.59 9.73
N PHE A 96 -4.92 2.79 9.93
CA PHE A 96 -3.64 2.98 10.62
C PHE A 96 -3.75 3.05 12.15
N GLU A 97 -4.96 3.03 12.70
CA GLU A 97 -5.28 2.99 14.13
C GLU A 97 -4.76 4.21 14.92
N ILE A 98 -4.95 5.41 14.35
CA ILE A 98 -4.50 6.70 14.92
C ILE A 98 -5.62 7.72 15.15
#